data_AF-A0A176S2V8-F1
#
_entry.id   AF-A0A176S2V8-F1
#
_cell.length_a   1.000
_cell.length_b   1.000
_cell.length_c   1.000
_cell.angle_alpha   90.00
_cell.angle_beta   90.00
_cell.angle_gamma   90.00
#
_symmetry.space_group_name_H-M   'P 1'
#
loop_
_entity.id
_entity.type
_entity.pdbx_description
1 polymer ?
#
loop_
_entity_poly.entity_id
_entity_poly.type
_entity_poly.pdbx_seq_one_letter_code
_entity_poly.pdbx_strand_id
1 'polypeptide(L)'
;MRLAALTAFIRLHEAQLETHKARLLKVLESPDNEMKILALRALKNCRPLKYWAPVIQLLDARDRRLVKESQELLQLNMGVCKSALIDVLSSDKISVQQRFEIMLLIYHLLSSKQQQSLQKWADETLIKLFKINGLLKLYESHGHNSKVDHLIIKILQEMAEYHLDHILIIITFATQQDRYRYFFQKVSNGLKSTNRVNQGNALEVLSNVGKKSLVNRLLKFFDERFITLQSIRCIYFALYGKPLKIYKNNYEAQLRALNNDMLNACLLYIEREKTGKLKLAGSNQNVHHFLRN
;
A
#
# COMPACT_ATOMS: atom_id res chain seq x y z
N MET A 1 -16.14 31.43 -5.66
CA MET A 1 -17.61 31.35 -5.62
C MET A 1 -18.16 30.03 -5.05
N ARG A 2 -17.71 28.84 -5.50
CA ARG A 2 -18.30 27.55 -5.05
C ARG A 2 -18.10 27.25 -3.55
N LEU A 3 -16.92 27.54 -2.99
CA LEU A 3 -16.64 27.34 -1.55
C LEU A 3 -17.50 28.25 -0.67
N ALA A 4 -17.58 29.54 -0.98
CA ALA A 4 -18.40 30.51 -0.24
C ALA A 4 -19.89 30.15 -0.26
N ALA A 5 -20.39 29.65 -1.40
CA ALA A 5 -21.76 29.15 -1.52
C ALA A 5 -22.01 27.93 -0.63
N LEU A 6 -21.07 26.97 -0.57
CA LEU A 6 -21.17 25.83 0.32
C LEU A 6 -21.14 26.26 1.80
N THR A 7 -20.25 27.18 2.17
CA THR A 7 -20.18 27.73 3.53
C THR A 7 -21.50 28.40 3.92
N ALA A 8 -22.06 29.24 3.05
CA ALA A 8 -23.34 29.89 3.26
C ALA A 8 -24.48 28.87 3.38
N PHE A 9 -24.49 27.85 2.52
CA PHE A 9 -25.45 26.75 2.57
C PHE A 9 -25.41 25.99 3.91
N ILE A 10 -24.22 25.62 4.39
CA ILE A 10 -24.07 24.91 5.67
C ILE A 10 -24.56 25.76 6.83
N ARG A 11 -24.20 27.06 6.87
CA ARG A 11 -24.64 27.97 7.93
C ARG A 11 -26.16 28.18 7.92
N LEU A 12 -26.75 28.33 6.74
CA LEU A 12 -28.19 28.57 6.60
C LEU A 12 -29.04 27.35 7.00
N HIS A 13 -28.47 26.14 6.89
CA HIS A 13 -29.15 24.88 7.18
C HIS A 13 -28.57 24.12 8.38
N GLU A 14 -27.86 24.77 9.29
CA GLU A 14 -27.14 24.12 10.39
C GLU A 14 -28.05 23.21 11.26
N ALA A 15 -29.27 23.67 11.56
CA ALA A 15 -30.26 22.91 12.33
C ALA A 15 -30.94 21.76 11.54
N GLN A 16 -30.73 21.69 10.22
CA GLN A 16 -31.39 20.76 9.31
C GLN A 16 -30.40 19.98 8.43
N LEU A 17 -29.11 19.93 8.80
CA LEU A 17 -28.07 19.29 8.00
C LEU A 17 -28.39 17.82 7.64
N GLU A 18 -29.13 17.11 8.49
CA GLU A 18 -29.54 15.72 8.23
C GLU A 18 -30.34 15.58 6.92
N THR A 19 -31.21 16.52 6.57
CA THR A 19 -31.99 16.47 5.32
C THR A 19 -31.11 16.68 4.09
N HIS A 20 -29.92 17.27 4.27
CA HIS A 20 -28.95 17.58 3.23
C HIS A 20 -27.74 16.64 3.21
N LYS A 21 -27.72 15.61 4.06
CA LYS A 21 -26.63 14.64 4.19
C LYS A 21 -26.20 14.00 2.86
N ALA A 22 -27.14 13.63 2.00
CA ALA A 22 -26.82 13.08 0.67
C ALA A 22 -26.07 14.08 -0.21
N ARG A 23 -26.40 15.38 -0.13
CA ARG A 23 -25.69 16.43 -0.86
C ARG A 23 -24.28 16.65 -0.30
N LEU A 24 -24.13 16.62 1.02
CA LEU A 24 -22.81 16.70 1.68
C LEU A 24 -21.90 15.52 1.26
N LEU A 25 -22.44 14.31 1.15
CA LEU A 25 -21.68 13.16 0.63
C LEU A 25 -21.23 13.36 -0.82
N LYS A 26 -22.09 13.91 -1.69
CA LYS A 26 -21.72 14.23 -3.07
C LYS A 26 -20.60 15.26 -3.16
N VAL A 27 -20.51 16.19 -2.20
CA VAL A 27 -19.40 17.18 -2.15
C VAL A 27 -18.05 16.49 -1.91
N LEU A 28 -18.00 15.32 -1.28
CA LEU A 28 -16.75 14.58 -1.06
C LEU A 28 -16.08 14.14 -2.37
N GLU A 29 -16.83 14.06 -3.46
CA GLU A 29 -16.34 13.74 -4.81
C GLU A 29 -15.75 14.96 -5.54
N SER A 30 -15.89 16.16 -4.98
CA SER A 30 -15.34 17.40 -5.55
C SER A 30 -13.81 17.31 -5.74
N PRO A 31 -13.19 17.96 -6.72
CA PRO A 31 -11.73 18.09 -6.76
C PRO A 31 -11.17 19.05 -5.68
N ASP A 32 -12.02 19.87 -5.05
CA ASP A 32 -11.60 20.90 -4.07
C ASP A 32 -11.56 20.34 -2.64
N ASN A 33 -10.35 20.24 -2.07
CA ASN A 33 -10.13 19.75 -0.71
C ASN A 33 -10.81 20.61 0.37
N GLU A 34 -10.91 21.93 0.20
CA GLU A 34 -11.57 22.80 1.18
C GLU A 34 -13.08 22.53 1.22
N MET A 35 -13.70 22.28 0.05
CA MET A 35 -15.10 21.87 -0.01
C MET A 35 -15.33 20.52 0.69
N LYS A 36 -14.42 19.56 0.51
CA LYS A 36 -14.49 18.27 1.22
C LYS A 36 -14.35 18.45 2.73
N ILE A 37 -13.40 19.28 3.19
CA ILE A 37 -13.19 19.58 4.61
C ILE A 37 -14.46 20.16 5.23
N LEU A 38 -15.09 21.15 4.57
CA LEU A 38 -16.34 21.72 5.06
C LEU A 38 -17.48 20.70 5.09
N ALA A 39 -17.60 19.86 4.07
CA ALA A 39 -18.59 18.80 4.04
C ALA A 39 -18.38 17.77 5.16
N LEU A 40 -17.13 17.35 5.41
CA LEU A 40 -16.79 16.44 6.51
C LEU A 40 -17.15 17.04 7.88
N ARG A 41 -16.85 18.32 8.10
CA ARG A 41 -17.22 19.03 9.34
C ARG A 41 -18.73 19.07 9.53
N ALA A 42 -19.50 19.38 8.48
CA ALA A 42 -20.95 19.39 8.54
C ALA A 42 -21.53 17.97 8.80
N LEU A 43 -20.92 16.93 8.22
CA LEU A 43 -21.33 15.54 8.42
C LEU A 43 -21.15 15.06 9.87
N LYS A 44 -20.28 15.68 10.68
CA LYS A 44 -20.13 15.35 12.11
C LYS A 44 -21.39 15.68 12.93
N ASN A 45 -22.22 16.62 12.44
CA ASN A 45 -23.48 17.01 13.06
C ASN A 45 -24.68 16.19 12.57
N CYS A 46 -24.44 15.23 11.68
CA CYS A 46 -25.48 14.34 11.15
C CYS A 46 -25.49 13.00 11.92
N ARG A 47 -26.57 12.22 11.75
CA ARG A 47 -26.58 10.81 12.17
C ARG A 47 -25.46 10.04 11.47
N PRO A 48 -25.01 8.90 12.01
CA PRO A 48 -23.97 8.10 11.37
C PRO A 48 -24.29 7.70 9.92
N LEU A 49 -23.26 7.56 9.08
CA LEU A 49 -23.42 7.13 7.70
C LEU A 49 -23.78 5.64 7.63
N LYS A 50 -24.64 5.27 6.67
CA LYS A 50 -24.86 3.86 6.31
C LYS A 50 -23.71 3.28 5.48
N TYR A 51 -23.03 4.14 4.70
CA TYR A 51 -21.94 3.77 3.80
C TYR A 51 -20.73 4.68 4.03
N TRP A 52 -19.62 4.08 4.47
CA TRP A 52 -18.42 4.82 4.92
C TRP A 52 -17.32 4.93 3.85
N ALA A 53 -17.42 4.19 2.74
CA ALA A 53 -16.33 4.14 1.75
C ALA A 53 -15.90 5.53 1.22
N PRO A 54 -16.80 6.51 0.97
CA PRO A 54 -16.39 7.83 0.50
C PRO A 54 -15.50 8.56 1.51
N VAL A 55 -15.74 8.37 2.81
CA VAL A 55 -14.91 8.97 3.88
C VAL A 55 -13.59 8.20 4.03
N ILE A 56 -13.64 6.86 3.98
CA ILE A 56 -12.44 6.01 4.10
C ILE A 56 -11.49 6.24 2.93
N GLN A 57 -12.00 6.48 1.72
CA GLN A 57 -11.19 6.82 0.54
C GLN A 57 -10.38 8.11 0.72
N LEU A 58 -10.90 9.09 1.48
CA LEU A 58 -10.19 10.35 1.72
C LEU A 58 -8.95 10.20 2.63
N LEU A 59 -8.79 9.06 3.30
CA LEU A 59 -7.57 8.75 4.05
C LEU A 59 -6.34 8.57 3.14
N ASP A 60 -6.53 8.35 1.84
CA ASP A 60 -5.46 8.32 0.84
C ASP A 60 -5.03 9.73 0.38
N ALA A 61 -5.69 10.78 0.83
CA ALA A 61 -5.40 12.13 0.38
C ALA A 61 -4.01 12.63 0.85
N ARG A 62 -3.37 13.45 0.02
CA ARG A 62 -2.11 14.13 0.38
C ARG A 62 -2.29 15.27 1.38
N ASP A 63 -3.47 15.92 1.37
CA ASP A 63 -3.76 17.02 2.29
C ASP A 63 -4.02 16.49 3.71
N ARG A 64 -3.11 16.82 4.63
CA ARG A 64 -3.18 16.39 6.03
C ARG A 64 -4.42 16.91 6.75
N ARG A 65 -4.94 18.08 6.37
CA ARG A 65 -6.17 18.62 6.97
C ARG A 65 -7.37 17.79 6.56
N LEU A 66 -7.45 17.39 5.29
CA LEU A 66 -8.50 16.52 4.79
C LEU A 66 -8.48 15.13 5.45
N VAL A 67 -7.28 14.54 5.58
CA VAL A 67 -7.09 13.27 6.29
C VAL A 67 -7.54 13.39 7.74
N LYS A 68 -7.11 14.44 8.45
CA LYS A 68 -7.48 14.70 9.85
C LYS A 68 -8.99 14.81 10.04
N GLU A 69 -9.67 15.58 9.21
CA GLU A 69 -11.13 15.76 9.29
C GLU A 69 -11.88 14.45 8.99
N SER A 70 -11.35 13.64 8.07
CA SER A 70 -11.89 12.30 7.78
C SER A 70 -11.70 11.36 8.97
N GLN A 71 -10.52 11.39 9.60
CA GLN A 71 -10.21 10.62 10.81
C GLN A 71 -11.13 10.99 11.97
N GLU A 72 -11.33 12.28 12.23
CA GLU A 72 -12.21 12.75 13.29
C GLU A 72 -13.65 12.28 13.09
N LEU A 73 -14.18 12.38 11.87
CA LEU A 73 -15.53 11.89 11.56
C LEU A 73 -15.65 10.36 11.76
N LEU A 74 -14.64 9.60 11.33
CA LEU A 74 -14.59 8.14 11.52
C LEU A 74 -14.49 7.78 13.01
N GLN A 75 -13.66 8.50 13.78
CA GLN A 75 -13.46 8.27 15.21
C GLN A 75 -14.75 8.53 16.01
N LEU A 76 -15.47 9.61 15.70
CA LEU A 76 -16.78 9.91 16.32
C LEU A 76 -17.81 8.79 16.08
N ASN A 77 -17.68 8.06 14.98
CA ASN A 77 -18.63 7.03 14.55
C ASN A 77 -18.03 5.62 14.60
N MET A 78 -17.00 5.41 15.41
CA MET A 78 -16.24 4.15 15.44
C MET A 78 -17.11 2.92 15.72
N GLY A 79 -18.15 3.07 16.55
CA GLY A 79 -19.11 2.01 16.86
C GLY A 79 -19.82 1.41 15.63
N VAL A 80 -19.99 2.19 14.55
CA VAL A 80 -20.66 1.74 13.33
C VAL A 80 -19.72 1.59 12.12
N CYS A 81 -18.59 2.30 12.08
CA CYS A 81 -17.70 2.30 10.92
C CYS A 81 -16.54 1.30 11.02
N LYS A 82 -16.31 0.71 12.21
CA LYS A 82 -15.17 -0.20 12.47
C LYS A 82 -15.12 -1.39 11.52
N SER A 83 -16.25 -2.03 11.22
CA SER A 83 -16.29 -3.17 10.29
C SER A 83 -15.83 -2.76 8.89
N ALA A 84 -16.35 -1.64 8.37
CA ALA A 84 -15.95 -1.11 7.07
C ALA A 84 -14.44 -0.77 7.01
N LEU A 85 -13.86 -0.27 8.10
CA LEU A 85 -12.42 -0.02 8.19
C LEU A 85 -11.60 -1.32 8.16
N ILE A 86 -12.07 -2.38 8.82
CA ILE A 86 -11.44 -3.71 8.79
C ILE A 86 -11.54 -4.31 7.39
N ASP A 87 -12.69 -4.21 6.73
CA ASP A 87 -12.89 -4.73 5.38
C ASP A 87 -11.94 -4.07 4.38
N VAL A 88 -11.75 -2.74 4.48
CA VAL A 88 -10.79 -2.01 3.65
C VAL A 88 -9.34 -2.40 3.99
N LEU A 89 -9.01 -2.60 5.26
CA LEU A 89 -7.67 -3.04 5.70
C LEU A 89 -7.29 -4.42 5.12
N SER A 90 -8.28 -5.29 4.90
CA SER A 90 -8.12 -6.60 4.28
C SER A 90 -8.06 -6.57 2.75
N SER A 91 -8.30 -5.42 2.11
CA SER A 91 -8.23 -5.29 0.65
C SER A 91 -6.80 -5.31 0.12
N ASP A 92 -6.58 -6.00 -1.00
CA ASP A 92 -5.31 -5.97 -1.73
C ASP A 92 -5.07 -4.65 -2.49
N LYS A 93 -6.11 -3.85 -2.69
CA LYS A 93 -6.07 -2.57 -3.44
C LYS A 93 -5.85 -1.34 -2.57
N ILE A 94 -5.71 -1.50 -1.25
CA ILE A 94 -5.52 -0.39 -0.31
C ILE A 94 -4.14 0.24 -0.50
N SER A 95 -4.08 1.57 -0.54
CA SER A 95 -2.79 2.27 -0.60
C SER A 95 -2.03 2.16 0.72
N VAL A 96 -0.71 2.41 0.67
CA VAL A 96 0.14 2.48 1.87
C VAL A 96 -0.36 3.56 2.84
N GLN A 97 -0.67 4.74 2.31
CA GLN A 97 -1.15 5.88 3.09
C GLN A 97 -2.49 5.56 3.76
N GLN A 98 -3.46 5.07 3.00
CA GLN A 98 -4.77 4.69 3.54
C GLN A 98 -4.63 3.60 4.60
N ARG A 99 -3.79 2.58 4.38
CA ARG A 99 -3.53 1.53 5.37
C ARG A 99 -2.96 2.11 6.66
N PHE A 100 -1.97 3.00 6.56
CA PHE A 100 -1.35 3.63 7.72
C PHE A 100 -2.38 4.41 8.55
N GLU A 101 -3.20 5.25 7.90
CA GLU A 101 -4.20 6.06 8.59
C GLU A 101 -5.34 5.23 9.19
N ILE A 102 -5.76 4.14 8.55
CA ILE A 102 -6.72 3.18 9.12
C ILE A 102 -6.12 2.50 10.36
N MET A 103 -4.88 2.00 10.26
CA MET A 103 -4.20 1.36 11.38
C MET A 103 -4.05 2.31 12.57
N LEU A 104 -3.78 3.61 12.32
CA LEU A 104 -3.73 4.64 13.34
C LEU A 104 -5.06 4.76 14.10
N LEU A 105 -6.19 4.65 13.39
CA LEU A 105 -7.53 4.74 13.98
C LEU A 105 -7.93 3.48 14.75
N ILE A 106 -7.67 2.28 14.21
CA ILE A 106 -8.35 1.07 14.71
C ILE A 106 -7.43 0.06 15.39
N TYR A 107 -6.10 0.17 15.30
CA TYR A 107 -5.20 -0.89 15.79
C TYR A 107 -5.39 -1.22 17.28
N HIS A 108 -5.56 -0.19 18.11
CA HIS A 108 -5.82 -0.33 19.55
C HIS A 108 -7.20 -0.94 19.86
N LEU A 109 -8.13 -0.94 18.90
CA LEU A 109 -9.46 -1.51 18.99
C LEU A 109 -9.52 -2.94 18.45
N LEU A 110 -8.43 -3.44 17.85
CA LEU A 110 -8.39 -4.79 17.30
C LEU A 110 -8.24 -5.82 18.43
N SER A 111 -8.99 -6.91 18.32
CA SER A 111 -8.80 -8.08 19.18
C SER A 111 -7.42 -8.72 18.94
N SER A 112 -6.93 -9.50 19.90
CA SER A 112 -5.67 -10.25 19.75
C SER A 112 -5.68 -11.15 18.51
N LYS A 113 -6.82 -11.76 18.17
CA LYS A 113 -6.98 -12.59 16.96
C LYS A 113 -6.83 -11.77 15.68
N GLN A 114 -7.38 -10.56 15.64
CA GLN A 114 -7.22 -9.64 14.49
C GLN A 114 -5.77 -9.15 14.37
N GLN A 115 -5.13 -8.80 15.48
CA GLN A 115 -3.72 -8.41 15.49
C GLN A 115 -2.80 -9.55 15.03
N GLN A 116 -3.06 -10.79 15.46
CA GLN A 116 -2.34 -11.98 14.97
C GLN A 116 -2.59 -12.21 13.47
N SER A 117 -3.82 -12.00 13.00
CA SER A 117 -4.14 -12.11 11.56
C SER A 117 -3.36 -11.09 10.72
N LEU A 118 -3.19 -9.86 11.21
CA LEU A 118 -2.35 -8.85 10.57
C LEU A 118 -0.87 -9.24 10.53
N GLN A 119 -0.35 -9.85 11.61
CA GLN A 119 1.02 -10.35 11.62
C GLN A 119 1.22 -11.50 10.62
N LYS A 120 0.28 -12.43 10.55
CA LYS A 120 0.29 -13.50 9.56
C LYS A 120 0.24 -12.95 8.12
N TRP A 121 -0.60 -11.95 7.89
CA TRP A 121 -0.66 -11.27 6.59
C TRP A 121 0.66 -10.57 6.24
N ALA A 122 1.32 -9.94 7.21
CA ALA A 122 2.65 -9.34 7.01
C ALA A 122 3.70 -10.39 6.67
N ASP A 123 3.65 -11.57 7.30
CA ASP A 123 4.51 -12.71 6.96
C ASP A 123 4.28 -13.21 5.53
N GLU A 124 3.03 -13.34 5.12
CA GLU A 124 2.66 -13.70 3.74
C GLU A 124 3.13 -12.63 2.74
N THR A 125 3.06 -11.36 3.14
CA THR A 125 3.56 -10.22 2.35
C THR A 125 5.08 -10.25 2.26
N LEU A 126 5.80 -10.66 3.30
CA LEU A 126 7.25 -10.88 3.26
C LEU A 126 7.61 -11.99 2.26
N ILE A 127 6.83 -13.06 2.20
CA ILE A 127 7.02 -14.11 1.17
C ILE A 127 6.85 -13.53 -0.25
N LYS A 128 5.86 -12.65 -0.47
CA LYS A 128 5.70 -11.93 -1.75
C LYS A 128 6.90 -11.04 -2.04
N LEU A 129 7.41 -10.32 -1.03
CA LEU A 129 8.62 -9.49 -1.16
C LEU A 129 9.85 -10.31 -1.60
N PHE A 130 10.08 -11.49 -0.99
CA PHE A 130 11.13 -12.43 -1.42
C PHE A 130 10.95 -12.87 -2.87
N LYS A 131 9.72 -13.21 -3.28
CA LYS A 131 9.42 -13.61 -4.66
C LYS A 131 9.74 -12.51 -5.65
N ILE A 132 9.29 -11.28 -5.40
CA ILE A 132 9.51 -10.15 -6.32
C ILE A 132 10.99 -9.82 -6.43
N ASN A 133 11.71 -9.76 -5.30
CA ASN A 133 13.16 -9.55 -5.34
C ASN A 133 13.88 -10.68 -6.08
N GLY A 134 13.44 -11.94 -5.92
CA GLY A 134 13.99 -13.06 -6.68
C GLY A 134 13.76 -12.93 -8.18
N LEU A 135 12.56 -12.52 -8.59
CA LEU A 135 12.23 -12.26 -9.99
C LEU A 135 13.02 -11.08 -10.56
N LEU A 136 13.24 -10.03 -9.76
CA LEU A 136 14.08 -8.89 -10.11
C LEU A 136 15.53 -9.31 -10.34
N LYS A 137 16.16 -10.02 -9.39
CA LYS A 137 17.55 -10.50 -9.57
C LYS A 137 17.67 -11.47 -10.73
N LEU A 138 16.65 -12.29 -10.97
CA LEU A 138 16.62 -13.14 -12.14
C LEU A 138 16.54 -12.30 -13.42
N TYR A 139 15.71 -11.25 -13.47
CA TYR A 139 15.64 -10.33 -14.63
C TYR A 139 17.00 -9.70 -14.92
N GLU A 140 17.61 -9.10 -13.90
CA GLU A 140 18.91 -8.41 -14.01
C GLU A 140 20.00 -9.36 -14.52
N SER A 141 19.96 -10.64 -14.14
CA SER A 141 20.94 -11.64 -14.58
C SER A 141 20.89 -11.99 -16.08
N HIS A 142 19.83 -11.61 -16.80
CA HIS A 142 19.73 -11.85 -18.25
C HIS A 142 20.40 -10.74 -19.08
N GLY A 143 20.97 -9.69 -18.45
CA GLY A 143 21.73 -8.65 -19.17
C GLY A 143 20.88 -7.76 -20.08
N HIS A 144 19.60 -7.64 -19.76
CA HIS A 144 18.62 -6.83 -20.47
C HIS A 144 18.97 -5.33 -20.44
N ASN A 145 18.95 -4.65 -21.59
CA ASN A 145 19.50 -3.29 -21.74
C ASN A 145 18.61 -2.34 -22.57
N SER A 146 17.33 -2.68 -22.79
CA SER A 146 16.38 -1.80 -23.47
C SER A 146 15.66 -0.85 -22.50
N LYS A 147 15.00 0.19 -23.04
CA LYS A 147 14.15 1.08 -22.23
C LYS A 147 13.02 0.32 -21.52
N VAL A 148 12.45 -0.70 -22.17
CA VAL A 148 11.37 -1.52 -21.60
C VAL A 148 11.89 -2.40 -20.47
N ASP A 149 13.13 -2.87 -20.58
CA ASP A 149 13.79 -3.63 -19.53
C ASP A 149 14.01 -2.79 -18.27
N HIS A 150 14.47 -1.55 -18.43
CA HIS A 150 14.58 -0.61 -17.31
C HIS A 150 13.22 -0.33 -16.66
N LEU A 151 12.15 -0.26 -17.46
CA LEU A 151 10.80 -0.08 -16.95
C LEU A 151 10.32 -1.30 -16.17
N ILE A 152 10.58 -2.53 -16.63
CA ILE A 152 10.26 -3.77 -15.88
C ILE A 152 11.01 -3.81 -14.56
N ILE A 153 12.31 -3.48 -14.55
CA ILE A 153 13.11 -3.38 -13.32
C ILE A 153 12.46 -2.40 -12.35
N LYS A 154 12.10 -1.21 -12.82
CA LYS A 154 11.46 -0.18 -12.01
C LYS A 154 10.11 -0.64 -11.44
N ILE A 155 9.27 -1.29 -12.24
CA ILE A 155 7.98 -1.83 -11.78
C ILE A 155 8.20 -2.87 -10.68
N LEU A 156 9.15 -3.81 -10.85
CA LEU A 156 9.46 -4.82 -9.84
C LEU A 156 10.01 -4.19 -8.55
N GLN A 157 10.84 -3.15 -8.65
CA GLN A 157 11.31 -2.37 -7.50
C GLN A 157 10.16 -1.69 -6.77
N GLU A 158 9.28 -0.99 -7.48
CA GLU A 158 8.10 -0.33 -6.90
C GLU A 158 7.16 -1.34 -6.22
N MET A 159 6.96 -2.51 -6.81
CA MET A 159 6.17 -3.59 -6.19
C MET A 159 6.84 -4.13 -4.91
N ALA A 160 8.17 -4.28 -4.90
CA ALA A 160 8.91 -4.67 -3.71
C ALA A 160 8.80 -3.61 -2.60
N GLU A 161 8.99 -2.34 -2.93
CA GLU A 161 8.83 -1.22 -2.00
C GLU A 161 7.42 -1.14 -1.42
N TYR A 162 6.40 -1.38 -2.24
CA TYR A 162 5.00 -1.44 -1.82
C TYR A 162 4.77 -2.54 -0.77
N HIS A 163 5.29 -3.74 -1.00
CA HIS A 163 5.19 -4.82 0.00
C HIS A 163 5.98 -4.52 1.27
N LEU A 164 7.17 -3.92 1.14
CA LEU A 164 7.97 -3.50 2.29
C LEU A 164 7.22 -2.52 3.18
N ASP A 165 6.61 -1.48 2.60
CA ASP A 165 5.84 -0.50 3.37
C ASP A 165 4.72 -1.14 4.16
N HIS A 166 3.97 -2.05 3.53
CA HIS A 166 2.88 -2.76 4.18
C HIS A 166 3.34 -3.61 5.37
N ILE A 167 4.49 -4.28 5.25
CA ILE A 167 5.12 -5.00 6.37
C ILE A 167 5.50 -4.03 7.48
N LEU A 168 6.14 -2.91 7.12
CA LEU A 168 6.59 -1.88 8.06
C LEU A 168 5.43 -1.21 8.79
N ILE A 169 4.27 -1.03 8.16
CA ILE A 169 3.06 -0.54 8.85
C ILE A 169 2.70 -1.51 9.98
N ILE A 170 2.62 -2.82 9.70
CA ILE A 170 2.26 -3.80 10.73
C ILE A 170 3.30 -3.82 11.85
N ILE A 171 4.60 -3.78 11.52
CA ILE A 171 5.66 -3.67 12.53
C ILE A 171 5.46 -2.41 13.37
N THR A 172 5.29 -1.25 12.75
CA THR A 172 5.13 0.07 13.39
C THR A 172 4.06 0.05 14.47
N PHE A 173 2.87 -0.48 14.17
CA PHE A 173 1.80 -0.54 15.16
C PHE A 173 2.01 -1.66 16.17
N ALA A 174 2.64 -2.75 15.75
CA ALA A 174 2.99 -3.83 16.63
C ALA A 174 4.02 -3.40 17.70
N THR A 175 4.91 -2.45 17.42
CA THR A 175 5.93 -1.97 18.35
C THR A 175 5.38 -1.09 19.48
N GLN A 176 4.13 -0.61 19.38
CA GLN A 176 3.50 0.31 20.33
C GLN A 176 4.33 1.58 20.63
N GLN A 177 5.10 2.06 19.66
CA GLN A 177 5.87 3.28 19.79
C GLN A 177 4.95 4.52 19.75
N ASP A 178 5.09 5.44 20.70
CA ASP A 178 4.26 6.67 20.76
C ASP A 178 4.33 7.53 19.49
N ARG A 179 5.43 7.41 18.73
CA ARG A 179 5.69 8.18 17.50
C ARG A 179 5.60 7.31 16.24
N TYR A 180 4.48 6.61 16.04
CA TYR A 180 4.25 5.72 14.90
C TYR A 180 4.69 6.31 13.54
N ARG A 181 4.29 7.56 13.24
CA ARG A 181 4.62 8.18 11.94
C ARG A 181 6.11 8.44 11.76
N TYR A 182 6.79 8.92 12.80
CA TYR A 182 8.23 9.15 12.77
C TYR A 182 8.98 7.83 12.60
N PHE A 183 8.60 6.81 13.37
CA PHE A 183 9.19 5.47 13.27
C PHE A 183 9.02 4.90 11.85
N PHE A 184 7.79 4.89 11.33
CA PHE A 184 7.50 4.37 9.99
C PHE A 184 8.29 5.11 8.90
N GLN A 185 8.28 6.45 8.91
CA GLN A 185 9.00 7.25 7.93
C GLN A 185 10.51 7.03 8.00
N LYS A 186 11.08 7.00 9.21
CA LYS A 186 12.52 6.79 9.41
C LYS A 186 12.95 5.43 8.87
N VAL A 187 12.23 4.36 9.22
CA VAL A 187 12.58 3.00 8.80
C VAL A 187 12.29 2.79 7.31
N SER A 188 11.12 3.19 6.81
CA SER A 188 10.76 3.03 5.38
C SER A 188 11.74 3.78 4.48
N ASN A 189 11.97 5.07 4.73
CA ASN A 189 12.89 5.86 3.91
C ASN A 189 14.33 5.34 3.99
N GLY A 190 14.77 4.90 5.18
CA GLY A 190 16.12 4.38 5.35
C GLY A 190 16.34 3.03 4.66
N LEU A 191 15.39 2.10 4.74
CA LEU A 191 15.50 0.80 4.07
C LEU A 191 15.41 0.89 2.54
N LYS A 192 14.64 1.86 2.01
CA LYS A 192 14.53 2.11 0.57
C LYS A 192 15.66 2.98 0.00
N SER A 193 16.41 3.65 0.85
CA SER A 193 17.52 4.51 0.44
C SER A 193 18.62 3.69 -0.25
N THR A 194 19.21 4.25 -1.31
CA THR A 194 20.41 3.68 -1.95
C THR A 194 21.69 3.91 -1.14
N ASN A 195 21.67 4.87 -0.20
CA ASN A 195 22.77 5.14 0.72
C ASN A 195 22.84 4.08 1.84
N ARG A 196 24.00 3.40 1.93
CA ARG A 196 24.28 2.35 2.93
C ARG A 196 24.18 2.80 4.38
N VAL A 197 24.56 4.05 4.67
CA VAL A 197 24.49 4.61 6.03
C VAL A 197 23.04 4.73 6.46
N ASN A 198 22.18 5.22 5.58
CA ASN A 198 20.74 5.34 5.86
C ASN A 198 20.08 3.97 6.07
N GLN A 199 20.48 2.97 5.28
CA GLN A 199 20.02 1.59 5.48
C GLN A 199 20.48 1.03 6.83
N GLY A 200 21.76 1.19 7.18
CA GLY A 200 22.29 0.77 8.48
C GLY A 200 21.55 1.40 9.65
N ASN A 201 21.33 2.72 9.61
CA ASN A 201 20.58 3.45 10.63
C ASN A 201 19.13 2.95 10.76
N ALA A 202 18.47 2.60 9.66
CA ALA A 202 17.12 2.04 9.70
C ALA A 202 17.08 0.62 10.26
N LEU A 203 18.07 -0.21 9.95
CA LEU A 203 18.20 -1.55 10.50
C LEU A 203 18.46 -1.52 12.00
N GLU A 204 19.29 -0.59 12.48
CA GLU A 204 19.53 -0.40 13.92
C GLU A 204 18.26 0.03 14.66
N VAL A 205 17.51 1.00 14.10
CA VAL A 205 16.21 1.40 14.65
C VAL A 205 15.25 0.22 14.71
N LEU A 206 15.26 -0.61 13.67
CA LEU A 206 14.40 -1.79 13.58
C LEU A 206 14.84 -2.90 14.55
N SER A 207 16.15 -3.12 14.77
CA SER A 207 16.66 -4.13 15.70
C SER A 207 16.37 -3.82 17.17
N ASN A 208 16.20 -2.54 17.49
CA ASN A 208 15.85 -2.09 18.83
C ASN A 208 14.36 -2.30 19.18
N VAL A 209 13.57 -2.86 18.26
CA VAL A 209 12.16 -3.16 18.47
C VAL A 209 11.99 -4.48 19.26
N GLY A 210 11.24 -4.45 20.36
CA GLY A 210 11.00 -5.62 21.22
C GLY A 210 10.24 -6.79 20.59
N LYS A 211 9.56 -6.60 19.44
CA LYS A 211 8.85 -7.66 18.72
C LYS A 211 9.74 -8.42 17.75
N LYS A 212 10.22 -9.59 18.18
CA LYS A 212 11.34 -10.28 17.51
C LYS A 212 10.99 -11.08 16.26
N SER A 213 9.83 -11.75 16.11
CA SER A 213 9.70 -12.78 15.04
C SER A 213 9.66 -12.22 13.60
N LEU A 214 8.78 -11.25 13.30
CA LEU A 214 8.70 -10.61 11.98
C LEU A 214 9.87 -9.67 11.73
N VAL A 215 10.29 -8.93 12.75
CA VAL A 215 11.46 -8.03 12.70
C VAL A 215 12.72 -8.82 12.38
N ASN A 216 13.01 -9.92 13.07
CA ASN A 216 14.22 -10.72 12.82
C ASN A 216 14.24 -11.31 11.40
N ARG A 217 13.08 -11.69 10.87
CA ARG A 217 12.97 -12.17 9.48
C ARG A 217 13.24 -11.06 8.47
N LEU A 218 12.75 -9.85 8.75
CA LEU A 218 13.03 -8.67 7.92
C LEU A 218 14.49 -8.23 8.02
N LEU A 219 15.10 -8.27 9.22
CA LEU A 219 16.52 -8.00 9.41
C LEU A 219 17.38 -8.99 8.62
N LYS A 220 17.12 -10.30 8.76
CA LYS A 220 17.80 -11.34 7.95
C LYS A 220 17.65 -11.14 6.45
N PHE A 221 16.51 -10.60 6.00
CA PHE A 221 16.33 -10.21 4.61
C PHE A 221 17.36 -9.13 4.23
N PHE A 222 17.52 -8.05 5.01
CA PHE A 222 18.46 -6.97 4.67
C PHE A 222 19.95 -7.27 4.97
N ASP A 223 20.27 -8.10 5.97
CA ASP A 223 21.64 -8.38 6.40
C ASP A 223 22.50 -9.03 5.32
N GLU A 224 21.93 -9.95 4.54
CA GLU A 224 22.66 -10.72 3.54
C GLU A 224 22.83 -10.02 2.18
N ARG A 225 22.34 -8.77 2.04
CA ARG A 225 22.50 -7.89 0.86
C ARG A 225 22.26 -8.64 -0.47
N PHE A 226 21.04 -8.59 -1.00
CA PHE A 226 20.62 -9.31 -2.21
C PHE A 226 21.38 -8.96 -3.50
N ILE A 227 22.61 -9.45 -3.62
CA ILE A 227 23.44 -9.27 -4.82
C ILE A 227 23.03 -10.30 -5.87
N THR A 228 22.57 -11.50 -5.45
CA THR A 228 22.25 -12.58 -6.38
C THR A 228 20.93 -13.29 -6.03
N LEU A 229 20.33 -13.95 -7.03
CA LEU A 229 19.20 -14.86 -6.82
C LEU A 229 19.55 -16.01 -5.86
N GLN A 230 20.81 -16.46 -5.84
CA GLN A 230 21.24 -17.54 -4.95
C GLN A 230 21.17 -17.09 -3.48
N SER A 231 21.65 -15.89 -3.17
CA SER A 231 21.54 -15.30 -1.83
C SER A 231 20.08 -15.24 -1.38
N ILE A 232 19.17 -14.74 -2.25
CA ILE A 232 17.72 -14.71 -1.96
C ILE A 232 17.19 -16.11 -1.61
N ARG A 233 17.56 -17.13 -2.39
CA ARG A 233 17.12 -18.52 -2.17
C ARG A 233 17.62 -19.09 -0.85
N CYS A 234 18.89 -18.83 -0.50
CA CYS A 234 19.50 -19.29 0.74
C CYS A 234 18.76 -18.72 1.96
N ILE A 235 18.55 -17.40 1.98
CA ILE A 235 17.83 -16.71 3.07
C ILE A 235 16.40 -17.22 3.16
N TYR A 236 15.70 -17.32 2.02
CA TYR A 236 14.33 -17.82 2.01
C TYR A 236 14.24 -19.25 2.59
N PHE A 237 15.17 -20.13 2.22
CA PHE A 237 15.23 -21.48 2.78
C PHE A 237 15.52 -21.46 4.28
N ALA A 238 16.47 -20.64 4.74
CA ALA A 238 16.81 -20.49 6.15
C ALA A 238 15.63 -19.96 6.99
N LEU A 239 14.77 -19.11 6.41
CA LEU A 239 13.62 -18.53 7.10
C LEU A 239 12.37 -19.40 7.07
N TYR A 240 12.14 -20.17 5.99
CA TYR A 240 10.88 -20.86 5.75
C TYR A 240 11.00 -22.38 5.56
N GLY A 241 12.21 -22.95 5.62
CA GLY A 241 12.47 -24.38 5.50
C GLY A 241 12.10 -24.99 4.15
N LYS A 242 11.84 -24.18 3.12
CA LYS A 242 11.38 -24.63 1.80
C LYS A 242 12.03 -23.81 0.69
N PRO A 243 12.25 -24.38 -0.51
CA PRO A 243 12.88 -23.67 -1.60
C PRO A 243 11.98 -22.55 -2.15
N LEU A 244 12.59 -21.42 -2.50
CA LEU A 244 11.91 -20.36 -3.25
C LEU A 244 11.68 -20.82 -4.69
N LYS A 245 10.42 -21.06 -5.04
CA LYS A 245 9.99 -21.53 -6.36
C LYS A 245 10.09 -20.43 -7.42
N ILE A 246 11.32 -20.14 -7.86
CA ILE A 246 11.61 -19.27 -8.99
C ILE A 246 12.50 -20.04 -9.96
N TYR A 247 11.98 -20.35 -11.14
CA TYR A 247 12.68 -21.14 -12.17
C TYR A 247 12.81 -20.33 -13.46
N LYS A 248 13.98 -20.43 -14.13
CA LYS A 248 14.26 -19.78 -15.42
C LYS A 248 13.23 -20.17 -16.49
N ASN A 249 12.90 -21.46 -16.53
CA ASN A 249 12.06 -22.11 -17.52
C ASN A 249 10.59 -21.65 -17.47
N ASN A 250 10.19 -21.01 -16.37
CA ASN A 250 8.82 -20.55 -16.13
C ASN A 250 8.78 -19.07 -15.72
N TYR A 251 9.80 -18.32 -16.10
CA TYR A 251 10.04 -16.97 -15.61
C TYR A 251 8.99 -15.97 -16.12
N GLU A 252 8.72 -15.95 -17.42
CA GLU A 252 7.72 -15.03 -18.01
C GLU A 252 6.32 -15.27 -17.43
N ALA A 253 5.92 -16.53 -17.22
CA ALA A 253 4.63 -16.84 -16.59
C ALA A 253 4.57 -16.37 -15.13
N GLN A 254 5.69 -16.47 -14.39
CA GLN A 254 5.77 -15.95 -13.02
C GLN A 254 5.68 -14.42 -12.97
N LEU A 255 6.26 -13.70 -13.94
CA LEU A 255 6.08 -12.25 -14.07
C LEU A 255 4.62 -11.89 -14.38
N ARG A 256 3.98 -12.59 -15.32
CA ARG A 256 2.56 -12.37 -15.66
C ARG A 256 1.63 -12.62 -14.47
N ALA A 257 1.95 -13.63 -13.65
CA ALA A 257 1.19 -13.97 -12.45
C ALA A 257 1.28 -12.91 -11.33
N LEU A 258 2.14 -11.88 -11.46
CA LEU A 258 2.16 -10.74 -10.55
C LEU A 258 0.94 -9.82 -10.74
N ASN A 259 0.14 -10.01 -11.80
CA ASN A 259 -1.11 -9.29 -12.06
C ASN A 259 -0.95 -7.76 -12.03
N ASN A 260 0.15 -7.25 -12.57
CA ASN A 260 0.39 -5.82 -12.73
C ASN A 260 0.15 -5.42 -14.20
N ASP A 261 -0.79 -4.50 -14.43
CA ASP A 261 -1.22 -4.11 -15.78
C ASP A 261 -0.05 -3.53 -16.61
N MET A 262 0.80 -2.70 -16.01
CA MET A 262 1.94 -2.09 -16.70
C MET A 262 3.00 -3.15 -17.04
N LEU A 263 3.30 -4.06 -16.10
CA LEU A 263 4.23 -5.16 -16.34
C LEU A 263 3.74 -6.05 -17.49
N ASN A 264 2.45 -6.40 -17.49
CA ASN A 264 1.84 -7.20 -18.54
C ASN A 264 1.91 -6.50 -19.91
N ALA A 265 1.68 -5.18 -19.96
CA ALA A 265 1.85 -4.40 -21.17
C ALA A 265 3.31 -4.42 -21.67
N CYS A 266 4.30 -4.22 -20.79
CA CYS A 266 5.72 -4.31 -21.13
C CYS A 266 6.10 -5.70 -21.68
N LEU A 267 5.61 -6.78 -21.07
CA LEU A 267 5.89 -8.14 -21.52
C LEU A 267 5.26 -8.43 -22.89
N LEU A 268 4.03 -7.95 -23.14
CA LEU A 268 3.40 -8.07 -24.45
C LEU A 268 4.13 -7.27 -25.52
N TYR A 269 4.66 -6.10 -25.17
CA TYR A 269 5.48 -5.29 -26.06
C TYR A 269 6.77 -6.02 -26.46
N ILE A 270 7.49 -6.62 -25.51
CA ILE A 270 8.68 -7.44 -25.78
C ILE A 270 8.34 -8.65 -26.65
N GLU A 271 7.21 -9.32 -26.41
CA GLU A 271 6.75 -10.45 -27.23
C GLU A 271 6.44 -10.00 -28.67
N ARG A 272 5.83 -8.82 -28.84
CA ARG A 272 5.57 -8.22 -30.15
C ARG A 272 6.88 -7.91 -30.89
N GLU A 273 7.88 -7.33 -30.23
CA GLU A 273 9.18 -7.05 -30.85
C GLU A 273 9.86 -8.35 -31.32
N LYS A 274 9.76 -9.43 -30.54
CA LYS A 274 10.35 -10.73 -30.90
C LYS A 274 9.61 -11.46 -32.03
N THR A 275 8.28 -11.39 -32.06
CA THR A 275 7.44 -12.25 -32.93
C THR A 275 6.75 -11.51 -34.06
N GLY A 276 6.76 -10.19 -34.05
CA GLY A 276 6.00 -9.32 -34.96
C GLY A 276 4.49 -9.36 -34.74
N LYS A 277 3.97 -10.18 -33.81
CA LYS A 277 2.53 -10.36 -33.57
C LYS A 277 2.16 -9.98 -32.15
N LEU A 278 1.11 -9.16 -32.01
CA LEU A 278 0.55 -8.80 -30.71
C LEU A 278 -0.60 -9.76 -30.37
N LYS A 279 -0.37 -10.66 -29.41
CA LYS A 279 -1.41 -11.57 -28.90
C LYS A 279 -2.15 -10.92 -27.74
N LEU A 280 -3.32 -10.38 -28.05
CA LEU A 280 -4.16 -9.66 -27.09
C LEU A 280 -5.16 -10.55 -26.33
N ALA A 281 -5.25 -11.83 -26.67
CA ALA A 281 -6.20 -12.76 -26.05
C ALA A 281 -5.97 -12.85 -24.52
N GLY A 282 -7.01 -12.52 -23.73
CA GLY A 282 -6.95 -12.56 -22.27
C GLY A 282 -6.38 -11.30 -21.57
N SER A 283 -6.08 -10.25 -22.32
CA SER A 283 -5.64 -8.95 -21.78
C SER A 283 -6.82 -8.13 -21.26
N ASN A 284 -6.65 -7.34 -20.20
CA ASN A 284 -7.69 -6.42 -19.73
C ASN A 284 -7.63 -5.06 -20.45
N GLN A 285 -8.66 -4.22 -20.27
CA GLN A 285 -8.77 -2.91 -20.90
C GLN A 285 -7.61 -1.95 -20.58
N ASN A 286 -7.07 -2.02 -19.35
CA ASN A 286 -5.95 -1.17 -18.94
C ASN A 286 -4.67 -1.52 -19.71
N VAL A 287 -4.39 -2.81 -19.89
CA VAL A 287 -3.25 -3.29 -20.69
C VAL A 287 -3.36 -2.81 -22.13
N HIS A 288 -4.58 -2.84 -22.72
CA HIS A 288 -4.80 -2.29 -24.07
C HIS A 288 -4.53 -0.79 -24.14
N HIS A 289 -4.92 -0.04 -23.13
CA HIS A 289 -4.69 1.40 -23.07
C HIS A 289 -3.18 1.72 -23.05
N PHE A 290 -2.40 0.99 -22.25
CA PHE A 290 -0.94 1.16 -22.20
C PHE A 290 -0.21 0.81 -23.50
N LEU A 291 -0.77 -0.07 -24.33
CA LEU A 291 -0.15 -0.48 -25.61
C LEU A 291 -0.48 0.47 -26.78
N ARG A 292 -1.45 1.38 -26.61
CA ARG A 292 -1.88 2.34 -27.64
C ARG A 292 -1.26 3.73 -27.49
N ASN A 293 -0.75 4.04 -26.31
CA ASN A 293 -0.10 5.31 -25.98
C ASN A 293 1.41 5.09 -25.79
#